data_AF-A0A1V5B3D0-F1
#
_entry.id   AF-A0A1V5B3D0-F1
#
_cell.length_a   1.000
_cell.length_b   1.000
_cell.length_c   1.000
_cell.angle_alpha   90.00
_cell.angle_beta   90.00
_cell.angle_gamma   90.00
#
_symmetry.space_group_name_H-M   'P 1'
#
loop_
_entity.id
_entity.type
_entity.pdbx_description
1 polymer ?
#
loop_
_entity_poly.entity_id
_entity_poly.type
_entity_poly.pdbx_seq_one_letter_code
_entity_poly.pdbx_strand_id
1 'polypeptide(L)'
;MKLVRFMDAAYQGKTPGRKLKTGERNLIFNLEDLADQIGEKPSRAEVQSLVPRDKNQLELLISDQPGKKHALLWGYITSLAAECATAPLILPFRDYAGLELSLGTIILQDTAGHSGSHAESQAASHVGERMTGGKIVVQGRAGDYLGQEMEGGGVIASGCRDYAFRNMRGGYGVVRGDAGKFAGLGNCCGRIAVLGSCKERAGWLMSGGSLHVRGDCGEYLGILMSGGRITVKGKAGRRAGWRMKGGSIKAASYGPESAEDLLELG
;
A
#
# COMPACT_ATOMS: atom_id res chain seq x y z
N MET A 1 43.10 -30.12 -18.91
CA MET A 1 41.95 -30.03 -17.98
C MET A 1 42.10 -28.76 -17.15
N LYS A 2 41.16 -27.80 -17.25
CA LYS A 2 41.23 -26.48 -16.60
C LYS A 2 40.62 -26.53 -15.18
N LEU A 3 41.28 -25.87 -14.22
CA LEU A 3 40.93 -25.77 -12.78
C LEU A 3 39.51 -25.28 -12.46
N VAL A 4 38.77 -24.78 -13.44
CA VAL A 4 37.43 -24.19 -13.26
C VAL A 4 36.40 -25.22 -12.78
N ARG A 5 36.55 -26.50 -13.14
CA ARG A 5 35.58 -27.55 -12.78
C ARG A 5 35.69 -28.09 -11.35
N PHE A 6 36.73 -27.75 -10.60
CA PHE A 6 36.84 -28.13 -9.18
C PHE A 6 36.14 -27.15 -8.23
N MET A 7 35.99 -25.88 -8.62
CA MET A 7 35.32 -24.87 -7.81
C MET A 7 33.79 -25.01 -7.82
N ASP A 8 33.20 -25.41 -8.95
CA ASP A 8 31.73 -25.56 -9.06
C ASP A 8 31.17 -26.72 -8.23
N ALA A 9 31.99 -27.73 -7.90
CA ALA A 9 31.58 -28.86 -7.07
C ALA A 9 31.62 -28.56 -5.55
N ALA A 10 32.33 -27.51 -5.11
CA ALA A 10 32.45 -27.14 -3.70
C ALA A 10 31.36 -26.16 -3.22
N TYR A 11 30.66 -25.51 -4.14
CA TYR A 11 29.64 -24.49 -3.85
C TYR A 11 28.22 -24.93 -4.24
N GLN A 12 27.83 -26.12 -3.78
CA GLN A 12 26.41 -26.48 -3.72
C GLN A 12 25.66 -25.50 -2.81
N GLY A 13 24.84 -24.63 -3.41
CA GLY A 13 23.61 -24.15 -2.75
C GLY A 13 23.70 -23.00 -1.75
N LYS A 14 24.58 -22.00 -1.91
CA LYS A 14 24.42 -20.70 -1.22
C LYS A 14 24.71 -19.54 -2.16
N THR A 15 23.67 -18.78 -2.49
CA THR A 15 23.74 -17.43 -3.06
C THR A 15 24.79 -16.62 -2.28
N PRO A 16 25.65 -15.83 -2.94
CA PRO A 16 26.63 -15.03 -2.23
C PRO A 16 25.88 -13.96 -1.41
N GLY A 17 25.72 -14.23 -0.12
CA GLY A 17 25.23 -13.25 0.84
C GLY A 17 26.16 -12.04 0.81
N ARG A 18 25.59 -10.86 0.59
CA ARG A 18 26.30 -9.59 0.68
C ARG A 18 26.95 -9.54 2.07
N LYS A 19 28.28 -9.59 2.13
CA LYS A 19 29.00 -9.47 3.40
C LYS A 19 28.66 -8.10 3.99
N LEU A 20 27.89 -8.09 5.07
CA LEU A 20 27.77 -6.95 5.96
C LEU A 20 29.20 -6.56 6.34
N LYS A 21 29.62 -5.36 5.96
CA LYS A 21 30.91 -4.83 6.40
C LYS A 21 30.80 -4.63 7.91
N THR A 22 31.31 -5.58 8.69
CA THR A 22 31.68 -5.37 10.09
C THR A 22 32.88 -4.42 10.11
N GLY A 23 32.62 -3.14 9.86
CA GLY A 23 33.48 -2.01 10.16
C GLY A 23 32.67 -1.11 11.08
N GLU A 24 33.33 -0.62 12.14
CA GLU A 24 32.90 0.39 13.13
C GLU A 24 31.45 0.90 12.98
N ARG A 25 30.63 0.71 14.03
CA ARG A 25 29.29 1.30 14.13
C ARG A 25 29.42 2.84 14.03
N ASN A 26 29.42 3.37 12.82
CA ASN A 26 29.32 4.79 12.58
C ASN A 26 27.98 5.24 13.14
N LEU A 27 28.02 6.22 14.03
CA LEU A 27 26.85 6.84 14.63
C LEU A 27 25.91 7.31 13.51
N ILE A 28 24.65 6.89 13.56
CA ILE A 28 23.61 7.33 12.63
C ILE A 28 23.06 8.65 13.16
N PHE A 29 23.39 9.77 12.50
CA PHE A 29 22.90 11.09 12.91
C PHE A 29 21.71 11.56 12.07
N ASN A 30 21.63 11.13 10.82
CA ASN A 30 20.54 11.49 9.91
C ASN A 30 20.19 10.33 8.95
N LEU A 31 19.22 10.58 8.07
CA LEU A 31 18.71 9.58 7.13
C LEU A 31 19.71 9.26 6.00
N GLU A 32 20.60 10.20 5.65
CA GLU A 32 21.65 10.01 4.64
C GLU A 32 22.75 9.07 5.14
N ASP A 33 23.20 9.23 6.39
CA ASP A 33 24.19 8.33 7.02
C ASP A 33 23.68 6.88 7.03
N LEU A 34 22.39 6.69 7.31
CA LEU A 34 21.75 5.39 7.29
C LEU A 34 21.63 4.84 5.87
N ALA A 35 21.30 5.70 4.90
CA ALA A 35 21.21 5.31 3.49
C ALA A 35 22.57 4.87 2.93
N ASP A 36 23.66 5.54 3.30
CA ASP A 36 25.02 5.18 2.86
C ASP A 36 25.48 3.81 3.39
N GLN A 37 25.02 3.42 4.59
CA GLN A 37 25.33 2.11 5.16
C GLN A 37 24.54 0.96 4.50
N ILE A 38 23.30 1.19 4.07
CA ILE A 38 22.41 0.14 3.53
C ILE A 38 22.46 0.06 1.99
N GLY A 39 22.61 1.21 1.33
CA GLY A 39 22.51 1.37 -0.11
C GLY A 39 21.07 1.60 -0.63
N GLU A 40 20.90 1.57 -1.95
CA GLU A 40 19.71 2.12 -2.63
C GLU A 40 18.43 1.27 -2.55
N LYS A 41 18.52 -0.01 -2.18
CA LYS A 41 17.38 -0.92 -2.06
C LYS A 41 17.39 -1.63 -0.71
N PRO A 42 17.06 -0.91 0.38
CA PRO A 42 17.06 -1.47 1.72
C PRO A 42 15.98 -2.55 1.87
N SER A 43 16.31 -3.64 2.55
CA SER A 43 15.31 -4.57 3.10
C SER A 43 14.92 -4.17 4.52
N ARG A 44 13.68 -4.50 4.95
CA ARG A 44 13.21 -4.24 6.32
C ARG A 44 14.17 -4.77 7.39
N ALA A 45 14.74 -5.95 7.18
CA ALA A 45 15.66 -6.59 8.11
C ALA A 45 16.98 -5.82 8.27
N GLU A 46 17.55 -5.31 7.17
CA GLU A 46 18.76 -4.48 7.21
C GLU A 46 18.49 -3.18 7.97
N VAL A 47 17.38 -2.50 7.66
CA VAL A 47 16.98 -1.27 8.36
C VAL A 47 16.79 -1.53 9.85
N GLN A 48 16.06 -2.57 10.22
CA GLN A 48 15.82 -2.91 11.63
C GLN A 48 17.11 -3.25 12.41
N SER A 49 18.14 -3.75 11.73
CA SER A 49 19.42 -4.08 12.37
C SER A 49 20.28 -2.85 12.67
N LEU A 50 20.05 -1.75 11.95
CA LEU A 50 20.84 -0.52 12.03
C LEU A 50 20.10 0.62 12.74
N VAL A 51 18.79 0.72 12.55
CA VAL A 51 17.98 1.77 13.14
C VAL A 51 17.93 1.61 14.66
N PRO A 52 18.28 2.66 15.42
CA PRO A 52 18.18 2.63 16.87
C PRO A 52 16.75 2.40 17.33
N ARG A 53 16.57 1.64 18.41
CA ARG A 53 15.26 1.46 19.07
C ARG A 53 14.94 2.56 20.08
N ASP A 54 15.86 3.50 20.26
CA ASP A 54 15.62 4.66 21.12
C ASP A 54 14.61 5.60 20.47
N LYS A 55 13.62 6.02 21.26
CA LYS A 55 12.50 6.84 20.77
C LYS A 55 12.98 8.18 20.22
N ASN A 56 13.94 8.84 20.87
CA ASN A 56 14.39 10.17 20.47
C ASN A 56 15.15 10.13 19.13
N GLN A 57 15.93 9.08 18.91
CA GLN A 57 16.63 8.88 17.64
C GLN A 57 15.68 8.54 16.49
N LEU A 58 14.63 7.76 16.75
CA LEU A 58 13.58 7.51 15.76
C LEU A 58 12.84 8.80 15.40
N GLU A 59 12.47 9.62 16.37
CA GLU A 59 11.82 10.92 16.13
C GLU A 59 12.71 11.84 15.26
N LEU A 60 14.02 11.86 15.49
CA LEU A 60 14.96 12.62 14.67
C LEU A 60 14.95 12.15 13.20
N LEU A 61 15.06 10.85 12.96
CA LEU A 61 15.07 10.28 11.61
C LEU A 61 13.76 10.51 10.85
N ILE A 62 12.64 10.52 11.57
CA ILE A 62 11.31 10.72 11.00
C ILE A 62 11.06 12.19 10.64
N SER A 63 11.65 13.10 11.41
CA SER A 63 11.53 14.55 11.18
C SER A 63 12.20 15.02 9.89
N ASP A 64 13.11 14.22 9.35
CA ASP A 64 13.83 14.52 8.11
C ASP A 64 12.90 14.53 6.88
N GLN A 65 13.32 15.25 5.83
CA GLN A 65 12.63 15.31 4.56
C GLN A 65 13.28 14.37 3.53
N PRO A 66 12.92 13.07 3.50
CA PRO A 66 13.52 12.18 2.51
C PRO A 66 13.14 12.65 1.10
N GLY A 67 14.15 12.90 0.28
CA GLY A 67 13.96 12.95 -1.17
C GLY A 67 13.47 11.60 -1.70
N LYS A 68 13.07 11.55 -2.98
CA LYS A 68 12.57 10.32 -3.63
C LYS A 68 13.50 9.10 -3.46
N LYS A 69 14.81 9.34 -3.41
CA LYS A 69 15.83 8.29 -3.25
C LYS A 69 15.70 7.52 -1.93
N HIS A 70 15.24 8.18 -0.86
CA HIS A 70 15.21 7.60 0.48
C HIS A 70 13.80 7.35 1.02
N ALA A 71 12.77 7.46 0.17
CA ALA A 71 11.38 7.30 0.60
C ALA A 71 11.09 5.90 1.16
N LEU A 72 11.65 4.84 0.56
CA LEU A 72 11.52 3.46 1.07
C LEU A 72 12.14 3.30 2.47
N LEU A 73 13.34 3.86 2.66
CA LEU A 73 14.03 3.83 3.94
C LEU A 73 13.21 4.52 5.02
N TRP A 74 12.71 5.73 4.71
CA TRP A 74 11.83 6.46 5.61
C TRP A 74 10.55 5.68 5.91
N GLY A 75 9.94 5.02 4.91
CA GLY A 75 8.80 4.14 5.10
C GLY A 75 9.03 3.07 6.17
N TYR A 76 10.15 2.34 6.09
CA TYR A 76 10.51 1.34 7.11
C TYR A 76 10.71 1.96 8.50
N ILE A 77 11.39 3.10 8.59
CA ILE A 77 11.63 3.79 9.87
C ILE A 77 10.30 4.19 10.52
N THR A 78 9.37 4.74 9.75
CA THR A 78 8.04 5.14 10.28
C THR A 78 7.27 3.95 10.83
N SER A 79 7.36 2.79 10.18
CA SER A 79 6.76 1.55 10.68
C SER A 79 7.42 1.11 11.98
N LEU A 80 8.74 1.03 12.03
CA LEU A 80 9.47 0.65 13.25
C LEU A 80 9.15 1.58 14.42
N ALA A 81 9.06 2.89 14.16
CA ALA A 81 8.68 3.86 15.17
C ALA A 81 7.24 3.68 15.65
N ALA A 82 6.29 3.45 14.75
CA ALA A 82 4.90 3.19 15.11
C ALA A 82 4.73 1.87 15.89
N GLU A 83 5.54 0.85 15.58
CA GLU A 83 5.55 -0.44 16.28
C GLU A 83 6.11 -0.32 17.71
N CYS A 84 7.02 0.63 17.95
CA CYS A 84 7.55 0.92 19.29
C CYS A 84 6.72 1.96 20.07
N ALA A 85 5.83 2.69 19.41
CA ALA A 85 5.05 3.75 20.03
C ALA A 85 3.89 3.22 20.89
N THR A 86 3.67 3.84 22.05
CA THR A 86 2.52 3.55 22.93
C THR A 86 1.28 4.37 22.58
N ALA A 87 1.41 5.32 21.66
CA ALA A 87 0.34 6.19 21.16
C ALA A 87 0.44 6.29 19.62
N PRO A 88 -0.62 6.72 18.93
CA PRO A 88 -0.57 6.92 17.48
C PRO A 88 0.57 7.86 17.06
N LEU A 89 1.38 7.42 16.10
CA LEU A 89 2.46 8.20 15.51
C LEU A 89 1.89 9.17 14.46
N ILE A 90 2.05 10.47 14.70
CA ILE A 90 1.55 11.52 13.80
C ILE A 90 2.66 11.92 12.84
N LEU A 91 2.40 11.85 11.53
CA LEU A 91 3.39 12.09 10.48
C LEU A 91 2.85 13.02 9.39
N PRO A 92 3.74 13.75 8.68
CA PRO A 92 3.37 14.44 7.45
C PRO A 92 3.02 13.46 6.32
N PHE A 93 2.30 13.93 5.30
CA PHE A 93 2.10 13.17 4.07
C PHE A 93 3.42 12.96 3.32
N ARG A 94 3.90 11.72 3.25
CA ARG A 94 5.04 11.33 2.43
C ARG A 94 4.90 9.91 1.90
N ASP A 95 5.53 9.68 0.76
CA ASP A 95 5.52 8.38 0.08
C ASP A 95 6.03 7.27 1.01
N TYR A 96 5.46 6.07 0.86
CA TYR A 96 5.81 4.87 1.63
C TYR A 96 5.60 4.94 3.15
N ALA A 97 4.88 5.94 3.67
CA ALA A 97 4.54 5.97 5.09
C ALA A 97 3.89 4.65 5.55
N GLY A 98 4.40 4.04 6.62
CA GLY A 98 3.88 2.77 7.12
C GLY A 98 4.16 1.56 6.22
N LEU A 99 5.25 1.58 5.45
CA LEU A 99 5.73 0.46 4.65
C LEU A 99 5.96 -0.78 5.54
N GLU A 100 5.30 -1.89 5.23
CA GLU A 100 5.40 -3.15 5.99
C GLU A 100 5.08 -3.00 7.49
N LEU A 101 4.16 -2.09 7.84
CA LEU A 101 3.66 -1.94 9.21
C LEU A 101 3.05 -3.24 9.71
N SER A 102 3.48 -3.69 10.90
CA SER A 102 2.97 -4.92 11.53
C SER A 102 2.10 -4.70 12.78
N LEU A 103 2.31 -3.60 13.52
CA LEU A 103 1.47 -3.18 14.63
C LEU A 103 1.54 -1.66 14.84
N GLY A 104 0.78 -1.14 15.81
CA GLY A 104 0.75 0.29 16.11
C GLY A 104 -0.24 1.06 15.23
N THR A 105 -0.22 2.38 15.35
CA THR A 105 -1.11 3.28 14.59
C THR A 105 -0.32 4.46 14.04
N ILE A 106 -0.51 4.77 12.76
CA ILE A 106 0.03 5.94 12.09
C ILE A 106 -1.13 6.85 11.68
N ILE A 107 -0.98 8.15 11.91
CA ILE A 107 -1.90 9.19 11.45
C ILE A 107 -1.12 10.12 10.53
N LEU A 108 -1.47 10.15 9.25
CA LEU A 108 -0.94 11.11 8.29
C LEU A 108 -1.83 12.34 8.28
N GLN A 109 -1.27 13.51 8.57
CA GLN A 109 -1.99 14.78 8.55
C GLN A 109 -1.08 15.89 8.01
N ASP A 110 -1.68 17.01 7.60
CA ASP A 110 -0.90 18.19 7.25
C ASP A 110 -0.34 18.79 8.54
N THR A 111 0.97 18.61 8.74
CA THR A 111 1.69 19.17 9.88
C THR A 111 2.22 20.58 9.61
N ALA A 112 2.06 21.09 8.38
CA ALA A 112 2.70 22.32 7.94
C ALA A 112 1.77 23.54 7.89
N GLY A 113 0.50 23.42 8.29
CA GLY A 113 -0.41 24.58 8.39
C GLY A 113 -0.66 25.31 7.07
N HIS A 114 -0.42 24.66 5.92
CA HIS A 114 -0.59 25.28 4.61
C HIS A 114 -2.07 25.17 4.21
N SER A 115 -2.88 26.09 4.73
CA SER A 115 -4.32 26.25 4.43
C SER A 115 -4.59 26.82 3.02
N GLY A 116 -3.76 26.49 2.04
CA GLY A 116 -3.85 26.97 0.66
C GLY A 116 -4.31 25.88 -0.31
N SER A 117 -4.89 26.30 -1.43
CA SER A 117 -5.41 25.50 -2.57
C SER A 117 -4.42 24.54 -3.26
N HIS A 118 -3.24 24.30 -2.66
CA HIS A 118 -2.24 23.32 -3.07
C HIS A 118 -2.39 21.96 -2.38
N ALA A 119 -3.44 21.76 -1.57
CA ALA A 119 -3.73 20.49 -0.88
C ALA A 119 -3.84 19.26 -1.81
N GLU A 120 -4.09 19.43 -3.11
CA GLU A 120 -4.05 18.34 -4.10
C GLU A 120 -2.63 17.87 -4.47
N SER A 121 -1.60 18.65 -4.13
CA SER A 121 -0.19 18.43 -4.51
C SER A 121 0.60 17.52 -3.55
N GLN A 122 0.05 17.15 -2.38
CA GLN A 122 0.74 16.33 -1.38
C GLN A 122 0.08 14.97 -1.17
N ALA A 123 -0.35 14.33 -2.26
CA ALA A 123 -0.88 12.97 -2.21
C ALA A 123 0.28 11.96 -2.09
N ALA A 124 0.50 11.44 -0.89
CA ALA A 124 1.52 10.44 -0.62
C ALA A 124 1.17 9.08 -1.24
N SER A 125 2.03 8.56 -2.11
CA SER A 125 1.88 7.26 -2.76
C SER A 125 2.47 6.13 -1.91
N HIS A 126 2.04 4.89 -2.15
CA HIS A 126 2.54 3.69 -1.46
C HIS A 126 2.35 3.67 0.07
N VAL A 127 1.44 4.48 0.59
CA VAL A 127 1.10 4.49 2.03
C VAL A 127 0.53 3.13 2.43
N GLY A 128 1.10 2.49 3.45
CA GLY A 128 0.68 1.17 3.93
C GLY A 128 0.98 0.02 2.97
N GLU A 129 1.92 0.20 2.03
CA GLU A 129 2.35 -0.88 1.15
C GLU A 129 2.88 -2.07 1.96
N ARG A 130 2.44 -3.29 1.60
CA ARG A 130 2.81 -4.56 2.24
C ARG A 130 2.58 -4.64 3.75
N MET A 131 1.70 -3.80 4.33
CA MET A 131 1.40 -3.89 5.76
C MET A 131 0.72 -5.23 6.11
N THR A 132 1.06 -5.78 7.27
CA THR A 132 0.55 -7.06 7.79
C THR A 132 -0.30 -6.88 9.04
N GLY A 133 -0.26 -5.70 9.66
CA GLY A 133 -1.05 -5.36 10.84
C GLY A 133 -0.99 -3.87 11.16
N GLY A 134 -1.48 -3.50 12.34
CA GLY A 134 -1.60 -2.08 12.72
C GLY A 134 -2.68 -1.32 11.95
N LYS A 135 -2.68 0.01 12.10
CA LYS A 135 -3.68 0.90 11.50
C LYS A 135 -3.05 2.17 10.94
N ILE A 136 -3.46 2.56 9.73
CA ILE A 136 -3.05 3.82 9.12
C ILE A 136 -4.30 4.68 8.86
N VAL A 137 -4.28 5.92 9.31
CA VAL A 137 -5.33 6.92 9.04
C VAL A 137 -4.74 8.08 8.27
N VAL A 138 -5.22 8.30 7.06
CA VAL A 138 -4.81 9.38 6.17
C VAL A 138 -5.86 10.49 6.24
N GLN A 139 -5.56 11.58 6.95
CA GLN A 139 -6.42 12.76 7.11
C GLN A 139 -6.40 13.65 5.85
N GLY A 140 -6.58 13.05 4.68
CA GLY A 140 -6.43 13.70 3.40
C GLY A 140 -6.60 12.71 2.25
N ARG A 141 -6.30 13.18 1.04
CA ARG A 141 -6.31 12.33 -0.15
C ARG A 141 -4.97 11.61 -0.28
N ALA A 142 -4.99 10.29 -0.25
CA ALA A 142 -3.80 9.49 -0.56
C ALA A 142 -3.44 9.56 -2.05
N GLY A 143 -2.17 9.31 -2.36
CA GLY A 143 -1.66 9.15 -3.71
C GLY A 143 -2.04 7.82 -4.33
N ASP A 144 -1.17 7.33 -5.22
CA ASP A 144 -1.32 6.04 -5.88
C ASP A 144 -0.89 4.90 -4.96
N TYR A 145 -1.36 3.68 -5.23
CA TYR A 145 -0.91 2.46 -4.55
C TYR A 145 -1.17 2.43 -3.03
N LEU A 146 -2.16 3.16 -2.54
CA LEU A 146 -2.61 3.11 -1.15
C LEU A 146 -2.88 1.66 -0.73
N GLY A 147 -2.17 1.13 0.26
CA GLY A 147 -2.37 -0.23 0.78
C GLY A 147 -2.08 -1.34 -0.24
N GLN A 148 -1.22 -1.08 -1.24
CA GLN A 148 -0.83 -2.13 -2.18
C GLN A 148 -0.21 -3.32 -1.44
N GLU A 149 -0.59 -4.53 -1.85
CA GLU A 149 -0.05 -5.81 -1.35
C GLU A 149 -0.23 -6.01 0.16
N MET A 150 -1.13 -5.27 0.81
CA MET A 150 -1.38 -5.46 2.24
C MET A 150 -1.98 -6.85 2.52
N GLU A 151 -1.55 -7.47 3.61
CA GLU A 151 -1.96 -8.80 4.05
C GLU A 151 -2.78 -8.76 5.34
N GLY A 152 -2.75 -7.64 6.06
CA GLY A 152 -3.49 -7.46 7.31
C GLY A 152 -3.51 -6.01 7.78
N GLY A 153 -4.14 -5.78 8.93
CA GLY A 153 -4.34 -4.43 9.48
C GLY A 153 -5.44 -3.64 8.77
N GLY A 154 -5.42 -2.32 8.95
CA GLY A 154 -6.48 -1.43 8.49
C GLY A 154 -5.99 -0.08 7.97
N VAL A 155 -6.45 0.32 6.79
CA VAL A 155 -6.17 1.65 6.21
C VAL A 155 -7.47 2.44 6.05
N ILE A 156 -7.47 3.70 6.48
CA ILE A 156 -8.59 4.64 6.29
C ILE A 156 -8.06 5.90 5.62
N ALA A 157 -8.64 6.31 4.49
CA ALA A 157 -8.29 7.54 3.79
C ALA A 157 -9.52 8.36 3.41
N SER A 158 -9.38 9.68 3.32
CA SER A 158 -10.48 10.55 2.87
C SER A 158 -10.76 10.40 1.37
N GLY A 159 -9.76 10.04 0.57
CA GLY A 159 -9.84 9.75 -0.85
C GLY A 159 -8.52 9.13 -1.32
N CYS A 160 -8.45 8.63 -2.55
CA CYS A 160 -7.19 8.18 -3.12
C CYS A 160 -7.10 8.44 -4.63
N ARG A 161 -5.90 8.24 -5.19
CA ARG A 161 -5.69 8.17 -6.64
C ARG A 161 -5.80 6.72 -7.12
N ASP A 162 -4.94 6.26 -8.02
CA ASP A 162 -5.10 5.00 -8.72
C ASP A 162 -4.47 3.84 -7.93
N TYR A 163 -4.88 2.61 -8.26
CA TYR A 163 -4.32 1.35 -7.72
C TYR A 163 -4.44 1.16 -6.20
N ALA A 164 -5.40 1.81 -5.55
CA ALA A 164 -5.68 1.56 -4.14
C ALA A 164 -5.99 0.08 -3.90
N PHE A 165 -5.32 -0.53 -2.92
CA PHE A 165 -5.47 -1.91 -2.48
C PHE A 165 -5.18 -2.95 -3.58
N ARG A 166 -4.26 -2.61 -4.50
CA ARG A 166 -3.77 -3.54 -5.51
C ARG A 166 -3.16 -4.79 -4.85
N ASN A 167 -3.50 -5.97 -5.33
CA ASN A 167 -3.02 -7.28 -4.87
C ASN A 167 -3.21 -7.53 -3.36
N MET A 168 -4.27 -6.97 -2.76
CA MET A 168 -4.57 -7.14 -1.35
C MET A 168 -4.85 -8.60 -0.97
N ARG A 169 -4.17 -9.10 0.06
CA ARG A 169 -4.26 -10.49 0.57
C ARG A 169 -4.92 -10.61 1.95
N GLY A 170 -5.31 -9.50 2.55
CA GLY A 170 -6.07 -9.49 3.80
C GLY A 170 -6.18 -8.09 4.41
N GLY A 171 -6.76 -8.00 5.60
CA GLY A 171 -7.04 -6.71 6.26
C GLY A 171 -8.28 -5.99 5.70
N TYR A 172 -8.38 -4.70 5.98
CA TYR A 172 -9.46 -3.86 5.48
C TYR A 172 -9.00 -2.46 5.04
N GLY A 173 -9.65 -1.94 3.99
CA GLY A 173 -9.44 -0.60 3.46
C GLY A 173 -10.73 0.20 3.41
N VAL A 174 -10.74 1.43 3.91
CA VAL A 174 -11.88 2.34 3.83
C VAL A 174 -11.48 3.66 3.18
N VAL A 175 -12.11 3.98 2.05
CA VAL A 175 -11.98 5.27 1.38
C VAL A 175 -13.29 6.05 1.58
N ARG A 176 -13.25 7.15 2.30
CA ARG A 176 -14.47 7.91 2.67
C ARG A 176 -15.06 8.71 1.49
N GLY A 177 -14.22 9.12 0.56
CA GLY A 177 -14.59 9.80 -0.68
C GLY A 177 -14.33 8.90 -1.87
N ASP A 178 -13.86 9.50 -2.95
CA ASP A 178 -13.65 8.81 -4.22
C ASP A 178 -12.31 8.06 -4.26
N ALA A 179 -12.33 6.94 -4.98
CA ALA A 179 -11.15 6.20 -5.38
C ALA A 179 -10.90 6.37 -6.89
N GLY A 180 -9.63 6.39 -7.29
CA GLY A 180 -9.24 6.44 -8.69
C GLY A 180 -9.49 5.13 -9.43
N LYS A 181 -8.69 4.91 -10.46
CA LYS A 181 -8.76 3.72 -11.32
C LYS A 181 -8.18 2.51 -10.60
N PHE A 182 -8.58 1.32 -11.01
CA PHE A 182 -7.97 0.06 -10.57
C PHE A 182 -8.08 -0.23 -9.06
N ALA A 183 -9.04 0.37 -8.38
CA ALA A 183 -9.29 0.10 -6.96
C ALA A 183 -9.56 -1.41 -6.74
N GLY A 184 -8.82 -2.04 -5.84
CA GLY A 184 -8.93 -3.47 -5.54
C GLY A 184 -8.47 -4.40 -6.67
N LEU A 185 -7.63 -3.94 -7.59
CA LEU A 185 -7.05 -4.78 -8.65
C LEU A 185 -6.34 -5.99 -8.04
N GLY A 186 -6.71 -7.22 -8.42
CA GLY A 186 -6.08 -8.44 -7.92
C GLY A 186 -6.36 -8.75 -6.44
N ASN A 187 -7.37 -8.12 -5.82
CA ASN A 187 -7.77 -8.45 -4.45
C ASN A 187 -8.20 -9.92 -4.37
N CYS A 188 -7.64 -10.67 -3.40
CA CYS A 188 -7.96 -12.08 -3.20
C CYS A 188 -8.65 -12.37 -1.87
N CYS A 189 -8.44 -11.57 -0.82
CA CYS A 189 -8.98 -11.85 0.51
C CYS A 189 -9.36 -10.59 1.32
N GLY A 190 -9.00 -9.40 0.85
CA GLY A 190 -9.23 -8.15 1.57
C GLY A 190 -10.67 -7.65 1.49
N ARG A 191 -11.03 -6.76 2.43
CA ARG A 191 -12.31 -6.06 2.45
C ARG A 191 -12.11 -4.57 2.17
N ILE A 192 -12.63 -4.10 1.05
CA ILE A 192 -12.48 -2.71 0.61
C ILE A 192 -13.87 -2.05 0.61
N ALA A 193 -13.98 -0.89 1.25
CA ALA A 193 -15.18 -0.06 1.22
C ALA A 193 -14.84 1.34 0.71
N VAL A 194 -15.49 1.77 -0.37
CA VAL A 194 -15.40 3.11 -0.94
C VAL A 194 -16.76 3.78 -0.75
N LEU A 195 -16.81 4.84 0.05
CA LEU A 195 -18.05 5.56 0.34
C LEU A 195 -18.35 6.65 -0.71
N GLY A 196 -17.41 6.98 -1.59
CA GLY A 196 -17.66 7.73 -2.82
C GLY A 196 -17.80 6.80 -4.02
N SER A 197 -17.35 7.29 -5.18
CA SER A 197 -17.33 6.57 -6.45
C SER A 197 -15.94 6.01 -6.75
N CYS A 198 -15.91 4.97 -7.58
CA CYS A 198 -14.68 4.43 -8.18
C CYS A 198 -14.63 4.78 -9.66
N LYS A 199 -13.43 5.02 -10.19
CA LYS A 199 -13.22 5.18 -11.65
C LYS A 199 -13.18 3.81 -12.35
N GLU A 200 -12.52 3.71 -13.50
CA GLU A 200 -12.54 2.51 -14.33
C GLU A 200 -11.80 1.34 -13.70
N ARG A 201 -12.23 0.12 -14.07
CA ARG A 201 -11.56 -1.15 -13.76
C ARG A 201 -11.39 -1.45 -12.28
N ALA A 202 -12.30 -0.94 -11.45
CA ALA A 202 -12.40 -1.37 -10.06
C ALA A 202 -12.65 -2.89 -10.00
N GLY A 203 -11.95 -3.62 -9.12
CA GLY A 203 -12.05 -5.07 -8.99
C GLY A 203 -11.49 -5.88 -10.18
N TRP A 204 -10.67 -5.30 -11.06
CA TRP A 204 -10.01 -6.06 -12.14
C TRP A 204 -9.18 -7.21 -11.57
N LEU A 205 -9.34 -8.44 -12.10
CA LEU A 205 -8.64 -9.66 -11.66
C LEU A 205 -8.90 -10.03 -10.19
N MET A 206 -9.99 -9.54 -9.59
CA MET A 206 -10.38 -9.96 -8.25
C MET A 206 -10.67 -11.46 -8.24
N SER A 207 -10.05 -12.18 -7.31
CA SER A 207 -10.17 -13.64 -7.16
C SER A 207 -10.84 -14.05 -5.85
N GLY A 208 -11.07 -13.09 -4.94
CA GLY A 208 -11.77 -13.27 -3.68
C GLY A 208 -11.86 -11.96 -2.91
N GLY A 209 -12.26 -12.02 -1.63
CA GLY A 209 -12.50 -10.83 -0.81
C GLY A 209 -13.77 -10.07 -1.19
N SER A 210 -13.85 -8.80 -0.80
CA SER A 210 -15.02 -7.94 -1.09
C SER A 210 -14.64 -6.50 -1.44
N LEU A 211 -15.40 -5.92 -2.37
CA LEU A 211 -15.35 -4.51 -2.74
C LEU A 211 -16.77 -3.93 -2.66
N HIS A 212 -16.98 -3.01 -1.73
CA HIS A 212 -18.22 -2.25 -1.60
C HIS A 212 -18.00 -0.81 -2.07
N VAL A 213 -18.86 -0.32 -2.96
CA VAL A 213 -18.83 1.06 -3.46
C VAL A 213 -20.21 1.68 -3.26
N ARG A 214 -20.28 2.82 -2.56
CA ARG A 214 -21.55 3.51 -2.30
C ARG A 214 -22.00 4.38 -3.48
N GLY A 215 -21.06 4.98 -4.20
CA GLY A 215 -21.34 5.76 -5.41
C GLY A 215 -21.39 4.89 -6.65
N ASP A 216 -20.93 5.48 -7.75
CA ASP A 216 -20.86 4.84 -9.07
C ASP A 216 -19.50 4.18 -9.30
N CYS A 217 -19.47 3.25 -10.25
CA CYS A 217 -18.25 2.67 -10.79
C CYS A 217 -18.13 2.97 -12.28
N GLY A 218 -16.90 3.25 -12.72
CA GLY A 218 -16.59 3.42 -14.14
C GLY A 218 -16.72 2.14 -14.97
N GLU A 219 -16.20 2.19 -16.20
CA GLU A 219 -16.21 1.06 -17.13
C GLU A 219 -15.38 -0.13 -16.61
N TYR A 220 -15.71 -1.33 -17.09
CA TYR A 220 -14.96 -2.56 -16.82
C TYR A 220 -14.87 -2.94 -15.33
N LEU A 221 -15.89 -2.62 -14.55
CA LEU A 221 -16.02 -3.12 -13.18
C LEU A 221 -15.89 -4.65 -13.17
N GLY A 222 -14.97 -5.20 -12.38
CA GLY A 222 -14.80 -6.65 -12.24
C GLY A 222 -14.36 -7.38 -13.51
N ILE A 223 -13.70 -6.70 -14.46
CA ILE A 223 -13.16 -7.37 -15.66
C ILE A 223 -12.23 -8.52 -15.24
N LEU A 224 -12.38 -9.69 -15.89
CA LEU A 224 -11.60 -10.90 -15.61
C LEU A 224 -11.65 -11.38 -14.14
N MET A 225 -12.67 -11.00 -13.37
CA MET A 225 -12.91 -11.49 -12.01
C MET A 225 -13.10 -13.01 -12.02
N SER A 226 -12.44 -13.72 -11.11
CA SER A 226 -12.58 -15.18 -10.96
C SER A 226 -13.24 -15.60 -9.64
N GLY A 227 -13.40 -14.66 -8.70
CA GLY A 227 -14.03 -14.90 -7.41
C GLY A 227 -14.18 -13.64 -6.58
N GLY A 228 -14.90 -13.74 -5.46
CA GLY A 228 -15.17 -12.62 -4.54
C GLY A 228 -16.53 -11.96 -4.75
N ARG A 229 -16.73 -10.81 -4.09
CA ARG A 229 -18.00 -10.06 -4.14
C ARG A 229 -17.76 -8.57 -4.39
N ILE A 230 -18.39 -8.03 -5.43
CA ILE A 230 -18.45 -6.60 -5.69
C ILE A 230 -19.89 -6.13 -5.48
N THR A 231 -20.09 -5.05 -4.73
CA THR A 231 -21.41 -4.42 -4.53
C THR A 231 -21.29 -2.92 -4.75
N VAL A 232 -22.06 -2.39 -5.71
CA VAL A 232 -22.07 -0.98 -6.10
C VAL A 232 -23.48 -0.44 -5.88
N LYS A 233 -23.68 0.53 -4.98
CA LYS A 233 -25.02 1.09 -4.75
C LYS A 233 -25.49 2.02 -5.88
N GLY A 234 -24.56 2.58 -6.66
CA GLY A 234 -24.88 3.37 -7.85
C GLY A 234 -24.85 2.55 -9.14
N LYS A 235 -24.53 3.25 -10.23
CA LYS A 235 -24.39 2.67 -11.57
C LYS A 235 -23.01 2.05 -11.76
N ALA A 236 -22.98 0.87 -12.38
CA ALA A 236 -21.77 0.31 -12.98
C ALA A 236 -21.70 0.72 -14.46
N GLY A 237 -20.54 1.19 -14.92
CA GLY A 237 -20.32 1.62 -16.30
C GLY A 237 -20.42 0.49 -17.34
N ARG A 238 -20.05 0.82 -18.58
CA ARG A 238 -20.01 -0.14 -19.71
C ARG A 238 -19.13 -1.35 -19.38
N ARG A 239 -19.51 -2.53 -19.87
CA ARG A 239 -18.72 -3.77 -19.75
C ARG A 239 -18.45 -4.19 -18.31
N ALA A 240 -19.41 -4.00 -17.41
CA ALA A 240 -19.34 -4.58 -16.08
C ALA A 240 -19.29 -6.13 -16.18
N GLY A 241 -18.46 -6.77 -15.37
CA GLY A 241 -18.26 -8.22 -15.39
C GLY A 241 -17.62 -8.77 -16.67
N TRP A 242 -17.03 -7.94 -17.53
CA TRP A 242 -16.51 -8.41 -18.82
C TRP A 242 -15.47 -9.52 -18.65
N ARG A 243 -15.72 -10.68 -19.28
CA ARG A 243 -14.91 -11.89 -19.15
C ARG A 243 -14.73 -12.39 -17.71
N MET A 244 -15.68 -12.12 -16.80
CA MET A 244 -15.67 -12.75 -15.49
C MET A 244 -15.85 -14.26 -15.63
N LYS A 245 -15.15 -15.02 -14.78
CA LYS A 245 -15.15 -16.48 -14.71
C LYS A 245 -15.81 -17.01 -13.43
N GLY A 246 -16.04 -16.12 -12.45
CA GLY A 246 -16.63 -16.45 -11.16
C GLY A 246 -16.72 -15.23 -10.25
N GLY A 247 -17.35 -15.43 -9.09
CA GLY A 247 -17.66 -14.36 -8.15
C GLY A 247 -19.06 -13.79 -8.34
N SER A 248 -19.34 -12.66 -7.69
CA SER A 248 -20.64 -11.97 -7.80
C SER A 248 -20.45 -10.46 -7.87
N ILE A 249 -21.15 -9.82 -8.79
CA ILE A 249 -21.19 -8.37 -8.93
C ILE A 249 -22.65 -7.95 -8.82
N LYS A 250 -22.93 -7.04 -7.88
CA LYS A 250 -24.26 -6.48 -7.66
C LYS A 250 -24.24 -4.96 -7.82
N ALA A 251 -25.07 -4.39 -8.69
CA ALA A 251 -25.17 -2.94 -8.90
C ALA A 251 -26.63 -2.46 -8.99
N ALA A 252 -26.90 -1.16 -8.81
CA ALA A 252 -28.26 -0.64 -8.99
C ALA A 252 -28.66 -0.54 -10.46
N SER A 253 -27.69 -0.32 -11.36
CA SER A 253 -27.89 -0.42 -12.80
C SER A 253 -26.57 -0.69 -13.51
N TYR A 254 -26.65 -1.18 -14.74
CA TYR A 254 -25.50 -1.56 -15.55
C TYR A 254 -25.45 -0.78 -16.87
N GLY A 255 -24.24 -0.43 -17.30
CA GLY A 255 -24.00 0.12 -18.62
C GLY A 255 -24.13 -0.94 -19.73
N PRO A 256 -24.05 -0.54 -21.01
CA PRO A 256 -24.14 -1.46 -22.14
C PRO A 256 -23.01 -2.50 -22.11
N GLU A 257 -23.22 -3.63 -22.81
CA GLU A 257 -22.24 -4.73 -22.94
C GLU A 257 -21.76 -5.30 -21.60
N SER A 258 -22.57 -5.18 -20.56
CA SER A 258 -22.32 -5.87 -19.29
C SER A 258 -22.55 -7.37 -19.41
N ALA A 259 -21.91 -8.17 -18.55
CA ALA A 259 -22.13 -9.61 -18.52
C ALA A 259 -23.60 -9.96 -18.21
N GLU A 260 -24.05 -11.13 -18.66
CA GLU A 260 -25.46 -11.54 -18.57
C GLU A 260 -25.85 -12.01 -17.16
N ASP A 261 -24.89 -12.46 -16.36
CA ASP A 261 -25.07 -13.11 -15.05
C ASP A 261 -24.92 -12.15 -13.85
N LEU A 262 -25.12 -10.86 -14.08
CA LEU A 262 -24.98 -9.81 -13.06
C LEU A 262 -26.27 -9.64 -12.23
N LEU A 263 -26.11 -9.23 -10.97
CA LEU A 263 -27.22 -9.13 -10.01
C LEU A 263 -27.65 -7.67 -9.80
N GLU A 264 -28.96 -7.39 -9.83
CA GLU A 264 -29.45 -6.05 -9.52
C GLU A 264 -29.71 -5.84 -8.02
N LEU A 265 -29.40 -4.66 -7.51
CA LEU A 265 -29.89 -4.17 -6.22
C LEU A 265 -31.38 -3.81 -6.38
N GLY A 266 -32.25 -4.77 -6.08
CA GLY A 266 -33.68 -4.53 -5.91
C GLY A 266 -34.00 -3.51 -4.82
#